data_AF-A0A6I3KCH9-F1
#
_entry.id   AF-A0A6I3KCH9-F1
#
_cell.length_a   1.000
_cell.length_b   1.000
_cell.length_c   1.000
_cell.angle_alpha   90.00
_cell.angle_beta   90.00
_cell.angle_gamma   90.00
#
_symmetry.space_group_name_H-M   'P 1'
#
loop_
_entity.id
_entity.type
_entity.pdbx_description
1 polymer ?
#
loop_
_entity_poly.entity_id
_entity_poly.type
_entity_poly.pdbx_seq_one_letter_code
_entity_poly.pdbx_strand_id
1 'polypeptide(L)'
;MQTTEDLRHDVTAKANALAAGGPPQTRESLMATTNIVSLITQFITPEMVGRVSAALGIDRATLQKAFGAAVPGVLAAITSVLARPGGAGKIENAINQQQPGLLANIGSALGTPQQTSAIDTGLSSLSSLLGGGNTSALANALGKYAGLGDSGAKGLLGLLGPMVMGVLGQQSGTGGGIAQVLESQKDNIARALPSGFANYLSGTGLLDQLPGAVTSQATGARSAYRPESSRPTNWVLPVLGTLALLGLGWYLISRPSDRTTTADTTPTTQMQAETRAPGETAFMVAEQDIGKWMHRPVFSSDNTKVGEIVELSRGADDRVTDLYMDAETSLGIGGQRYRVTADKIREVKPDGIVLTLSEADVKAMAPAADQPASQPSP
;
A
#
# COMPACT_ATOMS: atom_id res chain seq x y z
N MET A 1 43.30 -82.57 -13.82
CA MET A 1 43.31 -82.10 -15.23
C MET A 1 42.48 -80.82 -15.22
N GLN A 2 43.01 -79.60 -15.03
CA GLN A 2 43.98 -78.88 -15.90
C GLN A 2 43.50 -79.01 -17.37
N THR A 3 43.21 -77.99 -18.17
CA THR A 3 43.60 -76.57 -18.22
C THR A 3 42.82 -75.97 -19.39
N THR A 4 42.40 -74.71 -19.28
CA THR A 4 42.47 -73.65 -20.34
C THR A 4 42.04 -72.37 -19.63
N GLU A 5 43.03 -71.60 -19.16
CA GLU A 5 43.52 -70.38 -19.83
C GLU A 5 42.56 -69.22 -19.55
N ASP A 6 42.76 -68.47 -18.46
CA ASP A 6 43.88 -67.55 -18.19
C ASP A 6 43.95 -66.37 -19.17
N LEU A 7 44.31 -65.23 -18.60
CA LEU A 7 44.58 -63.95 -19.23
C LEU A 7 43.37 -63.10 -19.67
N ARG A 8 42.79 -62.27 -18.80
CA ARG A 8 43.31 -60.96 -18.33
C ARG A 8 43.79 -60.02 -19.46
N HIS A 9 43.07 -58.91 -19.51
CA HIS A 9 43.52 -57.54 -19.78
C HIS A 9 43.65 -57.05 -21.22
N ASP A 10 43.08 -55.85 -21.40
CA ASP A 10 43.58 -54.78 -22.25
C ASP A 10 43.37 -54.85 -23.78
N VAL A 11 42.12 -54.62 -24.17
CA VAL A 11 41.77 -53.72 -25.28
C VAL A 11 40.44 -53.05 -24.85
N THR A 12 40.41 -52.00 -24.05
CA THR A 12 40.97 -50.66 -24.30
C THR A 12 40.58 -50.16 -25.69
N ALA A 13 39.65 -49.20 -25.67
CA ALA A 13 39.66 -48.08 -26.60
C ALA A 13 39.37 -48.36 -28.09
N LYS A 14 38.11 -48.69 -28.44
CA LYS A 14 37.47 -48.09 -29.64
C LYS A 14 35.98 -48.40 -29.79
N ALA A 15 35.15 -47.96 -28.84
CA ALA A 15 33.73 -47.69 -29.17
C ALA A 15 33.11 -46.62 -28.26
N ASN A 16 33.94 -45.78 -27.63
CA ASN A 16 33.48 -44.49 -27.15
C ASN A 16 33.52 -43.51 -28.34
N ALA A 17 32.43 -43.45 -29.11
CA ALA A 17 31.99 -42.28 -29.87
C ALA A 17 30.66 -42.62 -30.56
N LEU A 18 29.68 -41.72 -30.48
CA LEU A 18 28.38 -41.76 -31.15
C LEU A 18 27.24 -42.58 -30.49
N ALA A 19 26.85 -42.20 -29.27
CA ALA A 19 25.44 -42.02 -28.90
C ALA A 19 25.30 -41.28 -27.56
N ALA A 20 26.08 -40.21 -27.35
CA ALA A 20 25.87 -39.25 -26.27
C ALA A 20 25.06 -38.08 -26.84
N GLY A 21 23.80 -37.93 -26.41
CA GLY A 21 22.92 -36.87 -26.91
C GLY A 21 21.53 -36.84 -26.31
N GLY A 22 21.36 -37.29 -25.06
CA GLY A 22 20.19 -36.96 -24.26
C GLY A 22 20.68 -36.69 -22.84
N PRO A 23 20.45 -35.49 -22.26
CA PRO A 23 20.81 -35.27 -20.87
C PRO A 23 20.08 -36.33 -20.02
N PRO A 24 20.73 -36.85 -18.97
CA PRO A 24 20.04 -37.69 -18.01
C PRO A 24 18.81 -36.93 -17.56
N GLN A 25 17.62 -37.50 -17.75
CA GLN A 25 16.43 -36.99 -17.11
C GLN A 25 16.63 -37.22 -15.62
N THR A 26 17.29 -36.24 -15.00
CA THR A 26 17.39 -36.10 -13.57
C THR A 26 15.96 -36.22 -13.08
N ARG A 27 15.71 -37.28 -12.30
CA ARG A 27 14.48 -37.50 -11.54
C ARG A 27 14.38 -36.47 -10.41
N GLU A 28 14.65 -35.20 -10.71
CA GLU A 28 14.60 -34.07 -9.77
C GLU A 28 13.26 -33.34 -9.86
N SER A 29 12.40 -33.65 -10.83
CA SER A 29 11.09 -32.98 -10.97
C SER A 29 9.96 -33.55 -10.09
N LEU A 30 10.25 -34.45 -9.14
CA LEU A 30 9.25 -34.92 -8.17
C LEU A 30 9.63 -34.66 -6.71
N MET A 31 10.50 -33.67 -6.48
CA MET A 31 10.60 -32.98 -5.18
C MET A 31 10.14 -31.54 -5.37
N ALA A 32 8.89 -31.37 -5.80
CA ALA A 32 8.23 -30.08 -5.63
C ALA A 32 8.16 -29.83 -4.12
N THR A 33 9.11 -29.06 -3.60
CA THR A 33 9.07 -28.54 -2.24
C THR A 33 7.69 -27.93 -2.04
N THR A 34 6.87 -28.55 -1.18
CA THR A 34 5.47 -28.19 -0.95
C THR A 34 5.38 -26.72 -0.57
N ASN A 35 5.10 -25.87 -1.55
CA ASN A 35 5.05 -24.42 -1.35
C ASN A 35 3.72 -24.09 -0.67
N ILE A 36 3.79 -23.54 0.55
CA ILE A 36 2.62 -23.21 1.36
C ILE A 36 1.75 -22.17 0.67
N VAL A 37 2.38 -21.20 0.00
CA VAL A 37 1.68 -20.17 -0.76
C VAL A 37 0.91 -20.82 -1.91
N SER A 38 1.51 -21.78 -2.61
CA SER A 38 0.85 -22.55 -3.67
C SER A 38 -0.31 -23.39 -3.14
N LEU A 39 -0.18 -24.02 -1.96
CA LEU A 39 -1.28 -24.77 -1.35
C LEU A 39 -2.45 -23.88 -0.91
N ILE A 40 -2.16 -22.73 -0.31
CA ILE A 40 -3.19 -21.78 0.11
C ILE A 40 -3.89 -21.19 -1.12
N THR A 41 -3.13 -20.81 -2.15
CA THR A 41 -3.71 -20.29 -3.41
C THR A 41 -4.51 -21.35 -4.16
N GLN A 42 -4.14 -22.63 -4.08
CA GLN A 42 -4.93 -23.73 -4.64
C GLN A 42 -6.25 -23.96 -3.88
N PHE A 43 -6.32 -23.58 -2.60
CA PHE A 43 -7.54 -23.59 -1.80
C PHE A 43 -8.46 -22.39 -2.10
N ILE A 44 -7.92 -21.29 -2.63
CA ILE A 44 -8.67 -20.11 -3.08
C ILE A 44 -9.24 -20.41 -4.47
N THR A 45 -10.34 -21.15 -4.50
CA THR A 45 -11.07 -21.45 -5.73
C THR A 45 -11.87 -20.24 -6.23
N PRO A 46 -12.14 -20.12 -7.54
CA PRO A 46 -13.04 -19.08 -8.07
C PRO A 46 -14.41 -19.07 -7.39
N GLU A 47 -14.91 -20.23 -6.94
CA GLU A 47 -16.14 -20.37 -6.18
C GLU A 47 -16.06 -19.73 -4.78
N MET A 48 -14.95 -19.95 -4.07
CA MET A 48 -14.68 -19.28 -2.79
C MET A 48 -14.61 -17.76 -2.96
N VAL A 49 -13.92 -17.30 -4.01
CA VAL A 49 -13.85 -15.86 -4.35
C VAL A 49 -15.25 -15.32 -4.66
N GLY A 50 -16.07 -16.07 -5.40
CA GLY A 50 -17.47 -15.72 -5.68
C GLY A 50 -18.30 -15.57 -4.40
N ARG A 51 -18.24 -16.54 -3.50
CA ARG A 51 -18.97 -16.48 -2.22
C ARG A 51 -18.50 -15.33 -1.34
N VAL A 52 -17.18 -15.14 -1.19
CA VAL A 52 -16.63 -14.05 -0.38
C VAL A 52 -16.93 -12.69 -1.01
N SER A 53 -16.93 -12.59 -2.34
CA SER A 53 -17.32 -11.35 -3.06
C SER A 53 -18.77 -10.97 -2.77
N ALA A 54 -19.70 -11.92 -2.86
CA ALA A 54 -21.11 -11.70 -2.55
C ALA A 54 -21.33 -11.40 -1.06
N ALA A 55 -20.61 -12.09 -0.19
CA ALA A 55 -20.73 -11.95 1.25
C ALA A 55 -20.15 -10.61 1.77
N LEU A 56 -19.06 -10.10 1.17
CA LEU A 56 -18.42 -8.85 1.59
C LEU A 56 -18.81 -7.64 0.74
N GLY A 57 -19.56 -7.83 -0.35
CA GLY A 57 -19.90 -6.77 -1.31
C GLY A 57 -18.67 -6.20 -2.04
N ILE A 58 -17.60 -6.99 -2.18
CA ILE A 58 -16.35 -6.59 -2.84
C ILE A 58 -16.32 -7.19 -4.25
N ASP A 59 -15.87 -6.45 -5.26
CA ASP A 59 -15.74 -7.01 -6.59
C ASP A 59 -14.65 -8.11 -6.66
N ARG A 60 -14.81 -9.07 -7.58
CA ARG A 60 -13.89 -10.22 -7.66
C ARG A 60 -12.46 -9.83 -8.03
N ALA A 61 -12.25 -8.77 -8.82
CA ALA A 61 -10.90 -8.37 -9.24
C ALA A 61 -10.13 -7.74 -8.07
N THR A 62 -10.79 -6.86 -7.31
CA THR A 62 -10.26 -6.31 -6.05
C THR A 62 -9.99 -7.42 -5.04
N LEU A 63 -10.92 -8.37 -4.89
CA LEU A 63 -10.77 -9.49 -3.98
C LEU A 63 -9.61 -10.41 -4.38
N GLN A 64 -9.43 -10.72 -5.66
CA GLN A 64 -8.29 -11.49 -6.17
C GLN A 64 -6.96 -10.78 -5.92
N LYS A 65 -6.90 -9.47 -6.20
CA LYS A 65 -5.72 -8.64 -5.89
C LYS A 65 -5.42 -8.64 -4.39
N ALA A 66 -6.47 -8.56 -3.56
CA ALA A 66 -6.34 -8.58 -2.11
C ALA A 66 -5.84 -9.93 -1.60
N PHE A 67 -6.37 -11.04 -2.09
CA PHE A 67 -5.88 -12.39 -1.73
C PHE A 67 -4.40 -12.59 -2.07
N GLY A 68 -3.98 -12.13 -3.25
CA GLY A 68 -2.59 -12.21 -3.69
C GLY A 68 -1.60 -11.47 -2.79
N ALA A 69 -2.04 -10.43 -2.08
CA ALA A 69 -1.22 -9.70 -1.11
C ALA A 69 -1.43 -10.16 0.34
N ALA A 70 -2.67 -10.47 0.71
CA ALA A 70 -3.05 -10.79 2.07
C ALA A 70 -2.50 -12.14 2.54
N VAL A 71 -2.47 -13.15 1.66
CA VAL A 71 -1.91 -14.47 2.01
C VAL A 71 -0.42 -14.36 2.38
N PRO A 72 0.46 -13.84 1.50
CA PRO A 72 1.87 -13.65 1.86
C PRO A 72 2.04 -12.63 3.00
N GLY A 73 1.18 -11.62 3.11
CA GLY A 73 1.18 -10.65 4.20
C GLY A 73 0.89 -11.24 5.59
N VAL A 74 -0.12 -12.10 5.69
CA VAL A 74 -0.47 -12.78 6.95
C VAL A 74 0.63 -13.78 7.31
N LEU A 75 1.15 -14.55 6.35
CA LEU A 75 2.29 -15.44 6.57
C LEU A 75 3.54 -14.69 7.04
N ALA A 76 3.82 -13.53 6.43
CA ALA A 76 4.88 -12.63 6.85
C ALA A 76 4.70 -12.18 8.30
N ALA A 77 3.49 -11.77 8.66
CA ALA A 77 3.18 -11.32 10.01
C ALA A 77 3.27 -12.45 11.05
N ILE A 78 2.83 -13.67 10.74
CA ILE A 78 3.00 -14.83 11.61
C ILE A 78 4.49 -15.16 11.78
N THR A 79 5.28 -15.05 10.72
CA THR A 79 6.74 -15.19 10.78
C THR A 79 7.37 -14.15 11.71
N SER A 80 6.86 -12.92 11.72
CA SER A 80 7.31 -11.90 12.67
C SER A 80 7.00 -12.25 14.12
N VAL A 81 5.88 -12.94 14.38
CA VAL A 81 5.53 -13.43 15.72
C VAL A 81 6.47 -14.55 16.14
N LEU A 82 6.78 -15.47 15.23
CA LEU A 82 7.68 -16.60 15.47
C LEU A 82 9.08 -16.14 15.93
N ALA A 83 9.59 -15.04 15.38
CA ALA A 83 10.90 -14.47 15.74
C ALA A 83 10.94 -13.88 17.15
N ARG A 84 9.79 -13.64 17.79
CA ARG A 84 9.70 -13.10 19.16
C ARG A 84 9.89 -14.21 20.20
N PRO A 85 10.44 -13.89 21.38
CA PRO A 85 10.51 -14.85 22.49
C PRO A 85 9.13 -15.41 22.84
N GLY A 86 8.99 -16.73 22.83
CA GLY A 86 7.71 -17.42 23.07
C GLY A 86 6.71 -17.39 21.90
N GLY A 87 7.09 -16.87 20.74
CA GLY A 87 6.24 -16.77 19.55
C GLY A 87 5.73 -18.11 19.04
N ALA A 88 6.60 -19.13 18.99
CA ALA A 88 6.23 -20.48 18.57
C ALA A 88 5.08 -21.06 19.42
N GLY A 89 5.15 -20.92 20.75
CA GLY A 89 4.10 -21.38 21.66
C GLY A 89 2.79 -20.60 21.51
N LYS A 90 2.84 -19.30 21.19
CA LYS A 90 1.63 -18.53 20.87
C LYS A 90 0.95 -19.01 19.60
N ILE A 91 1.73 -19.32 18.56
CA ILE A 91 1.20 -19.84 17.29
C ILE A 91 0.60 -21.24 17.51
N GLU A 92 1.31 -22.10 18.25
CA GLU A 92 0.81 -23.44 18.60
C GLU A 92 -0.49 -23.37 19.42
N ASN A 93 -0.57 -22.49 20.43
CA ASN A 93 -1.79 -22.26 21.19
C ASN A 93 -2.93 -21.71 20.32
N ALA A 94 -2.62 -20.85 19.34
CA ALA A 94 -3.63 -20.33 18.42
C ALA A 94 -4.14 -21.40 17.46
N ILE A 95 -3.26 -22.28 16.96
CA ILE A 95 -3.62 -23.43 16.13
C ILE A 95 -4.45 -24.43 16.94
N ASN A 96 -4.06 -24.75 18.18
CA ASN A 96 -4.81 -25.66 19.05
C ASN A 96 -6.18 -25.09 19.46
N GLN A 97 -6.33 -23.77 19.49
CA GLN A 97 -7.63 -23.10 19.70
C GLN A 97 -8.53 -23.13 18.46
N GLN A 98 -8.02 -23.48 17.28
CA GLN A 98 -8.85 -23.70 16.10
C GLN A 98 -9.70 -24.96 16.32
N GLN A 99 -11.00 -24.78 16.51
CA GLN A 99 -11.92 -25.90 16.63
C GLN A 99 -11.95 -26.70 15.32
N PRO A 100 -12.00 -28.04 15.37
CA PRO A 100 -12.30 -28.87 14.21
C PRO A 100 -13.60 -28.38 13.56
N GLY A 101 -13.55 -28.02 12.27
CA GLY A 101 -14.72 -27.52 11.55
C GLY A 101 -14.91 -25.99 11.60
N LEU A 102 -14.03 -25.20 12.21
CA LEU A 102 -14.11 -23.73 12.15
C LEU A 102 -14.15 -23.22 10.70
N LEU A 103 -13.36 -23.80 9.80
CA LEU A 103 -13.38 -23.45 8.37
C LEU A 103 -14.71 -23.81 7.70
N ALA A 104 -15.32 -24.93 8.09
CA ALA A 104 -16.64 -25.32 7.62
C ALA A 104 -17.72 -24.37 8.15
N ASN A 105 -17.62 -23.94 9.41
CA ASN A 105 -18.51 -22.99 10.05
C ASN A 105 -18.38 -21.59 9.43
N ILE A 106 -17.18 -21.15 9.07
CA ILE A 106 -16.98 -19.92 8.30
C ILE A 106 -17.60 -20.06 6.91
N GLY A 107 -17.35 -21.19 6.24
CA GLY A 107 -17.92 -21.49 4.93
C GLY A 107 -19.45 -21.50 4.89
N SER A 108 -20.09 -21.98 5.97
CA SER A 108 -21.54 -21.98 6.13
C SER A 108 -22.12 -20.66 6.67
N ALA A 109 -21.32 -19.89 7.42
CA ALA A 109 -21.72 -18.57 7.91
C ALA A 109 -21.61 -17.47 6.85
N LEU A 110 -20.74 -17.64 5.85
CA LEU A 110 -20.58 -16.70 4.73
C LEU A 110 -21.90 -16.54 3.95
N GLY A 111 -22.34 -15.30 3.76
CA GLY A 111 -23.63 -14.99 3.13
C GLY A 111 -24.84 -15.13 4.06
N THR A 112 -24.63 -15.39 5.34
CA THR A 112 -25.65 -15.37 6.40
C THR A 112 -25.40 -14.20 7.36
N PRO A 113 -26.39 -13.80 8.19
CA PRO A 113 -26.17 -12.79 9.23
C PRO A 113 -25.06 -13.14 10.24
N GLN A 114 -24.67 -14.41 10.36
CA GLN A 114 -23.60 -14.89 11.24
C GLN A 114 -22.20 -14.65 10.66
N GLN A 115 -22.10 -14.14 9.43
CA GLN A 115 -20.83 -13.83 8.80
C GLN A 115 -20.00 -12.85 9.62
N THR A 116 -20.62 -11.79 10.15
CA THR A 116 -19.92 -10.75 10.90
C THR A 116 -19.28 -11.33 12.16
N SER A 117 -19.99 -12.18 12.91
CA SER A 117 -19.44 -12.81 14.11
C SER A 117 -18.31 -13.79 13.78
N ALA A 118 -18.40 -14.51 12.66
CA ALA A 118 -17.32 -15.38 12.18
C ALA A 118 -16.05 -14.58 11.82
N ILE A 119 -16.23 -13.45 11.12
CA ILE A 119 -15.15 -12.51 10.79
C ILE A 119 -14.52 -11.94 12.05
N ASP A 120 -15.34 -11.44 12.99
CA ASP A 120 -14.87 -10.83 14.23
C ASP A 120 -14.10 -11.84 15.10
N THR A 121 -14.56 -13.08 15.14
CA THR A 121 -13.85 -14.18 15.82
C THR A 121 -12.48 -14.44 15.20
N GLY A 122 -12.42 -14.48 13.87
CA GLY A 122 -11.15 -14.66 13.15
C GLY A 122 -10.19 -13.47 13.35
N LEU A 123 -10.71 -12.24 13.32
CA LEU A 123 -9.94 -11.02 13.60
C LEU A 123 -9.43 -10.98 15.04
N SER A 124 -10.26 -11.35 16.01
CA SER A 124 -9.88 -11.42 17.42
C SER A 124 -8.77 -12.45 17.64
N SER A 125 -8.89 -13.62 17.00
CA SER A 125 -7.86 -14.67 17.03
C SER A 125 -6.54 -14.18 16.43
N LEU A 126 -6.62 -13.50 15.28
CA LEU A 126 -5.46 -12.91 14.63
C LEU A 126 -4.85 -11.79 15.48
N SER A 127 -5.67 -10.96 16.12
CA SER A 127 -5.25 -9.86 17.00
C SER A 127 -4.58 -10.38 18.27
N SER A 128 -5.07 -11.48 18.84
CA SER A 128 -4.44 -12.18 19.96
C SER A 128 -3.05 -12.71 19.59
N LEU A 129 -2.89 -13.22 18.37
CA LEU A 129 -1.62 -13.77 17.91
C LEU A 129 -0.61 -12.69 17.50
N LEU A 130 -1.00 -11.77 16.62
CA LEU A 130 -0.13 -10.76 16.02
C LEU A 130 0.00 -9.51 16.89
N GLY A 131 -1.01 -9.23 17.72
CA GLY A 131 -1.22 -7.95 18.40
C GLY A 131 -2.15 -7.04 17.59
N GLY A 132 -2.99 -6.26 18.29
CA GLY A 132 -3.97 -5.37 17.65
C GLY A 132 -3.39 -4.29 16.73
N GLY A 133 -2.18 -3.80 17.02
CA GLY A 133 -1.47 -2.86 16.13
C GLY A 133 -1.07 -3.50 14.80
N ASN A 134 -0.59 -4.73 14.84
CA ASN A 134 -0.14 -5.48 13.66
C ASN A 134 -1.32 -5.90 12.77
N THR A 135 -2.42 -6.35 13.37
CA THR A 135 -3.63 -6.67 12.59
C THR A 135 -4.25 -5.44 11.96
N SER A 136 -4.26 -4.31 12.67
CA SER A 136 -4.74 -3.04 12.12
C SER A 136 -3.83 -2.54 10.99
N ALA A 137 -2.50 -2.69 11.14
CA ALA A 137 -1.55 -2.36 10.10
C ALA A 137 -1.75 -3.21 8.83
N LEU A 138 -1.97 -4.52 8.98
CA LEU A 138 -2.32 -5.41 7.87
C LEU A 138 -3.62 -4.98 7.18
N ALA A 139 -4.66 -4.67 7.96
CA ALA A 139 -5.94 -4.24 7.42
C ALA A 139 -5.81 -2.94 6.63
N ASN A 140 -5.08 -1.97 7.19
CA ASN A 140 -4.82 -0.69 6.54
C ASN A 140 -3.97 -0.84 5.26
N ALA A 141 -2.90 -1.63 5.31
CA ALA A 141 -2.08 -1.92 4.13
C ALA A 141 -2.89 -2.62 3.03
N LEU A 142 -3.76 -3.55 3.41
CA LEU A 142 -4.59 -4.30 2.47
C LEU A 142 -5.67 -3.40 1.85
N GLY A 143 -6.29 -2.55 2.66
CA GLY A 143 -7.23 -1.52 2.21
C GLY A 143 -6.59 -0.58 1.19
N LYS A 144 -5.40 -0.06 1.50
CA LYS A 144 -4.65 0.83 0.59
C LYS A 144 -4.17 0.14 -0.68
N TYR A 145 -3.67 -1.09 -0.59
CA TYR A 145 -3.11 -1.80 -1.73
C TYR A 145 -4.18 -2.25 -2.72
N ALA A 146 -5.26 -2.84 -2.23
CA ALA A 146 -6.30 -3.41 -3.07
C ALA A 146 -7.51 -2.48 -3.24
N GLY A 147 -7.57 -1.34 -2.55
CA GLY A 147 -8.70 -0.40 -2.63
C GLY A 147 -9.91 -0.85 -1.82
N LEU A 148 -9.71 -1.68 -0.78
CA LEU A 148 -10.80 -2.11 0.09
C LEU A 148 -11.08 -1.04 1.14
N GLY A 149 -12.37 -0.83 1.43
CA GLY A 149 -12.78 -0.14 2.66
C GLY A 149 -12.32 -0.90 3.91
N ASP A 150 -12.26 -0.20 5.05
CA ASP A 150 -11.81 -0.76 6.33
C ASP A 150 -12.56 -2.04 6.72
N SER A 151 -13.88 -2.06 6.53
CA SER A 151 -14.72 -3.23 6.79
C SER A 151 -14.39 -4.41 5.85
N GLY A 152 -14.13 -4.15 4.57
CA GLY A 152 -13.76 -5.19 3.61
C GLY A 152 -12.39 -5.79 3.88
N ALA A 153 -11.41 -4.96 4.21
CA ALA A 153 -10.05 -5.40 4.55
C ALA A 153 -10.02 -6.23 5.85
N LYS A 154 -10.74 -5.76 6.88
CA LYS A 154 -10.93 -6.51 8.14
C LYS A 154 -11.72 -7.80 7.91
N GLY A 155 -12.79 -7.74 7.12
CA GLY A 155 -13.57 -8.90 6.72
C GLY A 155 -12.72 -9.99 6.10
N LEU A 156 -11.91 -9.60 5.11
CA LEU A 156 -11.02 -10.51 4.42
C LEU A 156 -9.95 -11.10 5.36
N LEU A 157 -9.34 -10.29 6.23
CA LEU A 157 -8.36 -10.76 7.22
C LEU A 157 -8.98 -11.69 8.26
N GLY A 158 -10.21 -11.43 8.69
CA GLY A 158 -10.95 -12.30 9.62
C GLY A 158 -11.23 -13.67 9.04
N LEU A 159 -11.46 -13.75 7.72
CA LEU A 159 -11.62 -15.03 7.02
C LEU A 159 -10.28 -15.71 6.74
N LEU A 160 -9.27 -14.93 6.38
CA LEU A 160 -7.94 -15.44 6.03
C LEU A 160 -7.14 -15.93 7.23
N GLY A 161 -7.26 -15.30 8.40
CA GLY A 161 -6.53 -15.68 9.59
C GLY A 161 -6.69 -17.17 9.94
N PRO A 162 -7.93 -17.65 10.16
CA PRO A 162 -8.21 -19.06 10.41
C PRO A 162 -7.79 -19.98 9.25
N MET A 163 -7.97 -19.56 7.99
CA MET A 163 -7.56 -20.38 6.84
C MET A 163 -6.04 -20.62 6.80
N VAL A 164 -5.25 -19.55 6.95
CA VAL A 164 -3.78 -19.64 6.96
C VAL A 164 -3.30 -20.45 8.17
N MET A 165 -3.89 -20.25 9.35
CA MET A 165 -3.55 -21.04 10.55
C MET A 165 -3.94 -22.51 10.40
N GLY A 166 -5.10 -22.81 9.81
CA GLY A 166 -5.54 -24.19 9.58
C GLY A 166 -4.59 -24.95 8.66
N VAL A 167 -4.14 -24.31 7.56
CA VAL A 167 -3.14 -24.91 6.66
C VAL A 167 -1.79 -25.08 7.37
N LEU A 168 -1.37 -24.08 8.14
CA LEU A 168 -0.11 -24.15 8.87
C LEU A 168 -0.12 -25.26 9.94
N GLY A 169 -1.23 -25.40 10.67
CA GLY A 169 -1.44 -26.44 11.67
C GLY A 169 -1.43 -27.85 11.08
N GLN A 170 -2.04 -28.03 9.90
CA GLN A 170 -1.98 -29.31 9.17
C GLN A 170 -0.55 -29.68 8.79
N GLN A 171 0.26 -28.72 8.35
CA GLN A 171 1.65 -28.99 8.01
C GLN A 171 2.51 -29.27 9.24
N SER A 172 2.32 -28.54 10.33
CA SER A 172 3.08 -28.76 11.56
C SER A 172 2.77 -30.09 12.25
N GLY A 173 1.56 -30.62 12.07
CA GLY A 173 1.14 -31.93 12.61
C GLY A 173 1.89 -33.13 12.00
N THR A 174 2.66 -32.92 10.92
CA THR A 174 3.40 -33.99 10.21
C THR A 174 4.82 -34.23 10.76
N GLY A 175 5.17 -33.65 11.91
CA GLY A 175 6.43 -33.92 12.63
C GLY A 175 7.54 -32.89 12.43
N GLY A 176 7.30 -31.84 11.64
CA GLY A 176 8.18 -30.67 11.53
C GLY A 176 7.59 -29.50 12.30
N GLY A 177 8.29 -29.00 13.33
CA GLY A 177 7.82 -27.85 14.11
C GLY A 177 7.54 -26.64 13.22
N ILE A 178 6.53 -25.84 13.58
CA ILE A 178 6.08 -24.64 12.85
C ILE A 178 7.26 -23.71 12.51
N ALA A 179 8.22 -23.61 13.44
CA ALA A 179 9.42 -22.81 13.26
C ALA A 179 10.23 -23.24 12.03
N GLN A 180 10.47 -24.54 11.84
CA GLN A 180 11.24 -25.10 10.75
C GLN A 180 10.51 -24.95 9.41
N VAL A 181 9.20 -25.16 9.42
CA VAL A 181 8.35 -24.96 8.24
C VAL A 181 8.41 -23.50 7.81
N LEU A 182 8.15 -22.54 8.71
CA LEU A 182 8.20 -21.12 8.38
C LEU A 182 9.59 -20.67 7.94
N GLU A 183 10.65 -21.11 8.64
CA GLU A 183 12.03 -20.79 8.28
C GLU A 183 12.34 -21.19 6.83
N SER A 184 11.97 -22.41 6.44
CA SER A 184 12.17 -22.90 5.07
C SER A 184 11.33 -22.17 4.01
N GLN A 185 10.28 -21.46 4.43
CA GLN A 185 9.34 -20.80 3.54
C GLN A 185 9.50 -19.28 3.52
N LYS A 186 10.36 -18.69 4.36
CA LYS A 186 10.58 -17.23 4.41
C LYS A 186 10.91 -16.64 3.05
N ASP A 187 11.80 -17.28 2.29
CA ASP A 187 12.17 -16.83 0.94
C ASP A 187 10.98 -16.90 -0.02
N ASN A 188 10.15 -17.94 0.09
CA ASN A 188 8.96 -18.10 -0.74
C ASN A 188 7.89 -17.07 -0.39
N ILE A 189 7.71 -16.76 0.90
CA ILE A 189 6.81 -15.72 1.40
C ILE A 189 7.27 -14.34 0.91
N ALA A 190 8.57 -14.04 1.04
CA ALA A 190 9.14 -12.77 0.61
C ALA A 190 8.98 -12.55 -0.91
N ARG A 191 9.18 -13.59 -1.73
CA ARG A 191 8.98 -13.53 -3.18
C ARG A 191 7.51 -13.41 -3.59
N ALA A 192 6.60 -13.99 -2.81
CA ALA A 192 5.16 -13.90 -3.07
C ALA A 192 4.56 -12.57 -2.64
N LEU A 193 5.23 -11.83 -1.75
CA LEU A 193 4.76 -10.54 -1.24
C LEU A 193 4.86 -9.46 -2.34
N PRO A 194 3.75 -8.83 -2.76
CA PRO A 194 3.80 -7.76 -3.74
C PRO A 194 4.58 -6.56 -3.18
N SER A 195 5.54 -6.02 -3.95
CA SER A 195 6.38 -4.89 -3.51
C SER A 195 5.54 -3.65 -3.13
N GLY A 196 4.47 -3.38 -3.88
CA GLY A 196 3.52 -2.32 -3.55
C GLY A 196 2.83 -2.52 -2.20
N PHE A 197 2.52 -3.76 -1.82
CA PHE A 197 1.94 -4.09 -0.52
C PHE A 197 3.00 -4.05 0.60
N ALA A 198 4.21 -4.53 0.32
CA ALA A 198 5.33 -4.52 1.26
C ALA A 198 5.68 -3.09 1.70
N ASN A 199 5.59 -2.11 0.79
CA ASN A 199 5.82 -0.70 1.11
C ASN A 199 4.84 -0.15 2.17
N TYR A 200 3.58 -0.59 2.17
CA TYR A 200 2.60 -0.16 3.19
C TYR A 200 2.83 -0.82 4.55
N LEU A 201 3.50 -1.96 4.58
CA LEU A 201 3.89 -2.65 5.81
C LEU A 201 5.28 -2.24 6.30
N SER A 202 6.07 -1.59 5.44
CA SER A 202 7.36 -1.01 5.84
C SER A 202 7.14 0.02 6.95
N GLY A 203 7.90 -0.07 8.04
CA GLY A 203 7.72 0.76 9.23
C GLY A 203 6.79 0.17 10.32
N THR A 204 6.10 -0.94 10.06
CA THR A 204 5.29 -1.65 11.08
C THR A 204 6.10 -2.66 11.90
N GLY A 205 7.32 -2.98 11.45
CA GLY A 205 8.16 -4.04 12.02
C GLY A 205 7.74 -5.47 11.62
N LEU A 206 6.63 -5.63 10.87
CA LEU A 206 6.15 -6.94 10.42
C LEU A 206 7.06 -7.60 9.37
N LEU A 207 7.74 -6.78 8.56
CA LEU A 207 8.61 -7.25 7.48
C LEU A 207 10.09 -7.38 7.89
N ASP A 208 10.43 -7.01 9.13
CA ASP A 208 11.81 -6.95 9.61
C ASP A 208 12.50 -8.34 9.64
N GLN A 209 11.68 -9.39 9.67
CA GLN A 209 12.12 -10.78 9.73
C GLN A 209 12.16 -11.46 8.35
N LEU A 210 11.82 -10.72 7.28
CA LEU A 210 11.81 -11.25 5.91
C LEU A 210 12.99 -10.68 5.11
N PRO A 211 13.91 -11.53 4.64
CA PRO A 211 15.02 -11.07 3.82
C PRO A 211 14.49 -10.49 2.51
N GLY A 212 14.95 -9.29 2.14
CA GLY A 212 14.66 -8.65 0.86
C GLY A 212 13.26 -8.03 0.70
N ALA A 213 12.33 -8.24 1.64
CA ALA A 213 10.97 -7.68 1.58
C ALA A 213 10.92 -6.14 1.67
N VAL A 214 12.01 -5.51 2.11
CA VAL A 214 12.16 -4.05 2.25
C VAL A 214 13.33 -3.54 1.39
N THR A 215 13.45 -4.01 0.15
CA THR A 215 14.42 -3.41 -0.79
C THR A 215 13.75 -2.26 -1.54
N SER A 216 13.62 -1.13 -0.86
CA SER A 216 13.34 0.17 -1.49
C SER A 216 14.39 1.19 -1.02
N GLN A 217 15.43 1.34 -1.86
CA GLN A 217 16.35 2.47 -1.99
C GLN A 217 17.10 2.98 -0.73
N ALA A 218 18.32 2.46 -0.54
CA ALA A 218 19.46 3.23 -0.06
C ALA A 218 20.78 2.69 -0.62
N THR A 219 20.89 2.55 -1.95
CA THR A 219 22.18 2.47 -2.65
C THR A 219 22.41 3.76 -3.43
N GLY A 220 22.46 4.86 -2.68
CA GLY A 220 23.20 6.06 -3.08
C GLY A 220 24.47 6.10 -2.26
N ALA A 221 25.62 5.88 -2.93
CA ALA A 221 26.94 5.80 -2.33
C ALA A 221 27.19 6.88 -1.26
N ARG A 222 27.55 6.45 -0.05
CA ARG A 222 28.38 7.23 0.87
C ARG A 222 29.51 6.34 1.36
N SER A 223 30.68 6.63 0.82
CA SER A 223 31.97 6.09 1.20
C SER A 223 32.19 6.15 2.71
N ALA A 224 33.00 5.21 3.17
CA ALA A 224 33.55 5.07 4.50
C ALA A 224 33.73 6.40 5.26
N TYR A 225 33.05 6.51 6.40
CA TYR A 225 33.58 7.24 7.54
C TYR A 225 33.39 6.38 8.79
N ARG A 226 34.52 5.85 9.27
CA ARG A 226 34.66 5.25 10.59
C ARG A 226 35.22 6.34 11.52
N PRO A 227 34.53 6.62 12.62
CA PRO A 227 35.22 6.70 13.90
C PRO A 227 34.43 5.82 14.89
N GLU A 228 35.07 4.81 15.44
CA GLU A 228 35.77 4.89 16.72
C GLU A 228 34.80 4.81 17.91
N SER A 229 34.98 3.73 18.64
CA SER A 229 34.29 3.35 19.87
C SER A 229 34.32 4.44 20.92
N SER A 230 33.16 4.75 21.53
CA SER A 230 33.07 5.27 22.90
C SER A 230 31.67 5.12 23.51
N ARG A 231 31.57 4.15 24.44
CA ARG A 231 30.83 4.06 25.71
C ARG A 231 29.45 4.74 25.91
N PRO A 232 28.55 4.11 26.71
CA PRO A 232 27.22 4.64 27.02
C PRO A 232 27.26 5.60 28.21
N THR A 233 26.72 6.83 28.12
CA THR A 233 26.26 7.68 29.27
C THR A 233 25.58 8.96 28.77
N ASN A 234 24.44 9.31 29.40
CA ASN A 234 23.74 10.61 29.47
C ASN A 234 22.85 11.11 28.31
N TRP A 235 21.63 10.55 28.26
CA TRP A 235 20.46 11.09 27.54
C TRP A 235 19.81 12.34 28.19
N VAL A 236 20.45 12.97 29.17
CA VAL A 236 19.90 14.13 29.89
C VAL A 236 20.37 15.47 29.30
N LEU A 237 21.47 15.47 28.55
CA LEU A 237 22.04 16.67 27.95
C LEU A 237 21.29 17.27 26.74
N PRO A 238 20.57 16.54 25.86
CA PRO A 238 19.90 17.18 24.73
C PRO A 238 18.64 17.97 25.13
N VAL A 239 18.00 17.62 26.25
CA VAL A 239 16.74 18.25 26.69
C VAL A 239 16.94 19.68 27.21
N LEU A 240 18.08 19.94 27.87
CA LEU A 240 18.38 21.28 28.41
C LEU A 240 18.71 22.30 27.29
N GLY A 241 19.36 21.84 26.21
CA GLY A 241 19.67 22.69 25.06
C GLY A 241 18.42 23.16 24.32
N THR A 242 17.43 22.28 24.17
CA THR A 242 16.14 22.64 23.54
C THR A 242 15.31 23.61 24.36
N LEU A 243 15.34 23.53 25.70
CA LEU A 243 14.59 24.43 26.58
C LEU A 243 15.17 25.86 26.58
N ALA A 244 16.49 26.01 26.50
CA ALA A 244 17.14 27.31 26.44
C ALA A 244 16.83 28.07 25.12
N LEU A 245 16.74 27.35 24.00
CA LEU A 245 16.43 27.94 22.69
C LEU A 245 14.96 28.36 22.57
N LEU A 246 14.03 27.59 23.17
CA LEU A 246 12.61 27.95 23.21
C LEU A 246 12.34 29.18 24.09
N GLY A 247 13.03 29.32 25.22
CA GLY A 247 12.92 30.50 26.08
C GLY A 247 13.43 31.79 25.41
N LEU A 248 14.52 31.71 24.63
CA LEU A 248 15.09 32.87 23.94
C LEU A 248 14.26 33.32 22.74
N GLY A 249 13.64 32.37 22.01
CA GLY A 249 12.74 32.68 20.90
C GLY A 249 11.47 33.41 21.34
N TRP A 250 10.93 33.08 22.52
CA TRP A 250 9.73 33.73 23.05
C TRP A 250 9.98 35.15 23.59
N TYR A 251 11.21 35.40 24.09
CA TYR A 251 11.60 36.70 24.62
C TYR A 251 11.83 37.77 23.53
N LEU A 252 12.22 37.36 22.31
CA LEU A 252 12.44 38.27 21.19
C LEU A 252 11.16 38.63 20.43
N ILE A 253 10.11 37.82 20.53
CA ILE A 253 8.79 38.08 19.93
C ILE A 253 7.89 38.91 20.85
N SER A 254 8.18 38.96 22.15
CA SER A 254 7.40 39.70 23.16
C SER A 254 7.75 41.20 23.31
N ARG A 255 8.53 41.79 22.39
CA ARG A 255 8.75 43.26 22.40
C ARG A 255 7.78 43.96 21.44
N PRO A 256 6.77 44.69 21.94
CA PRO A 256 5.93 45.52 21.10
C PRO A 256 6.72 46.74 20.65
N SER A 257 6.68 47.06 19.36
CA SER A 257 7.09 48.37 18.85
C SER A 257 5.94 48.91 18.02
N ASP A 258 5.53 50.11 18.41
CA ASP A 258 4.34 50.82 17.97
C ASP A 258 4.32 51.10 16.46
N ARG A 259 3.11 51.10 15.90
CA ARG A 259 2.85 51.59 14.55
C ARG A 259 3.02 53.12 14.54
N THR A 260 3.66 53.64 13.50
CA THR A 260 3.40 55.02 13.06
C THR A 260 3.35 55.08 11.54
N THR A 261 2.22 55.58 11.06
CA THR A 261 1.90 55.91 9.67
C THR A 261 2.78 57.06 9.17
N THR A 262 3.27 56.99 7.93
CA THR A 262 3.46 58.18 7.09
C THR A 262 3.29 57.81 5.62
N ALA A 263 2.53 58.65 4.93
CA ALA A 263 2.12 58.52 3.54
C ALA A 263 3.24 58.91 2.55
N ASP A 264 3.06 58.42 1.32
CA ASP A 264 3.57 58.88 0.02
C ASP A 264 5.05 59.20 -0.14
N THR A 265 5.70 58.52 -1.08
CA THR A 265 6.12 59.11 -2.36
C THR A 265 6.55 57.99 -3.32
N THR A 266 5.79 57.81 -4.41
CA THR A 266 6.26 57.10 -5.62
C THR A 266 7.29 58.00 -6.31
N PRO A 267 8.44 57.48 -6.75
CA PRO A 267 8.53 57.11 -8.16
C PRO A 267 9.23 55.76 -8.41
N THR A 268 8.66 55.05 -9.37
CA THR A 268 9.17 53.87 -10.09
C THR A 268 10.68 53.91 -10.35
N THR A 269 11.38 52.78 -10.10
CA THR A 269 12.17 52.03 -11.11
C THR A 269 12.97 50.88 -10.45
N GLN A 270 12.56 49.66 -10.82
CA GLN A 270 13.34 48.41 -10.95
C GLN A 270 13.81 47.68 -9.68
N MET A 271 12.92 46.84 -9.15
CA MET A 271 13.31 45.54 -8.59
C MET A 271 13.65 44.59 -9.73
N GLN A 272 14.87 44.05 -9.68
CA GLN A 272 15.31 42.88 -10.44
C GLN A 272 14.39 41.70 -10.12
N ALA A 273 13.52 41.38 -11.08
CA ALA A 273 12.93 40.07 -11.21
C ALA A 273 13.98 39.14 -11.81
N GLU A 274 14.57 38.30 -10.97
CA GLU A 274 15.40 37.19 -11.44
C GLU A 274 14.47 36.12 -12.04
N THR A 275 14.31 36.24 -13.35
CA THR A 275 13.90 35.24 -14.34
C THR A 275 13.75 33.81 -13.80
N ARG A 276 12.51 33.41 -13.53
CA ARG A 276 12.04 32.06 -13.86
C ARG A 276 10.94 32.22 -14.90
N ALA A 277 11.21 31.69 -16.08
CA ALA A 277 10.40 31.81 -17.27
C ALA A 277 8.91 31.46 -17.01
N PRO A 278 7.97 32.08 -17.74
CA PRO A 278 6.54 31.77 -17.69
C PRO A 278 6.30 30.37 -18.30
N GLY A 279 6.62 29.35 -17.52
CA GLY A 279 6.05 28.02 -17.64
C GLY A 279 4.83 27.96 -16.72
N GLU A 280 3.87 28.84 -16.98
CA GLU A 280 2.48 28.60 -16.65
C GLU A 280 2.20 27.18 -17.12
N THR A 281 1.97 26.24 -16.21
CA THR A 281 1.37 24.95 -16.58
C THR A 281 -0.02 25.28 -17.08
N ALA A 282 -0.07 25.71 -18.34
CA ALA A 282 -1.25 25.84 -19.14
C ALA A 282 -1.98 24.53 -18.96
N PHE A 283 -3.13 24.57 -18.31
CA PHE A 283 -3.97 23.40 -18.27
C PHE A 283 -4.52 23.23 -19.69
N MET A 284 -3.79 22.44 -20.49
CA MET A 284 -4.13 22.14 -21.86
C MET A 284 -4.96 20.86 -21.86
N VAL A 285 -6.21 20.98 -22.32
CA VAL A 285 -7.12 19.84 -22.43
C VAL A 285 -7.50 19.77 -23.89
N ALA A 286 -7.25 18.67 -24.59
CA ALA A 286 -7.77 18.52 -25.95
C ALA A 286 -9.31 18.43 -25.91
N GLU A 287 -10.01 18.88 -26.94
CA GLU A 287 -11.49 18.89 -26.96
C GLU A 287 -12.09 17.51 -26.71
N GLN A 288 -11.47 16.47 -27.28
CA GLN A 288 -11.80 15.05 -27.06
C GLN A 288 -11.60 14.55 -25.61
N ASP A 289 -10.82 15.27 -24.80
CA ASP A 289 -10.51 14.90 -23.42
C ASP A 289 -11.36 15.66 -22.41
N ILE A 290 -12.08 16.73 -22.81
CA ILE A 290 -12.95 17.51 -21.91
C ILE A 290 -13.94 16.60 -21.18
N GLY A 291 -14.55 15.65 -21.88
CA GLY A 291 -15.50 14.69 -21.30
C GLY A 291 -14.89 13.80 -20.21
N LYS A 292 -13.57 13.58 -20.21
CA LYS A 292 -12.86 12.79 -19.19
C LYS A 292 -12.60 13.58 -17.90
N TRP A 293 -12.66 14.90 -18.01
CA TRP A 293 -12.49 15.83 -16.89
C TRP A 293 -13.83 16.21 -16.25
N MET A 294 -14.95 16.00 -16.93
CA MET A 294 -16.28 16.14 -16.34
C MET A 294 -16.46 15.18 -15.16
N HIS A 295 -17.12 15.63 -14.08
CA HIS A 295 -17.31 14.89 -12.82
C HIS A 295 -16.03 14.53 -12.06
N ARG A 296 -14.87 15.10 -12.44
CA ARG A 296 -13.64 14.92 -11.66
C ARG A 296 -13.67 15.77 -10.40
N PRO A 297 -13.13 15.29 -9.28
CA PRO A 297 -13.05 16.06 -8.06
C PRO A 297 -12.08 17.24 -8.20
N VAL A 298 -12.51 18.39 -7.68
CA VAL A 298 -11.67 19.57 -7.46
C VAL A 298 -11.29 19.62 -5.98
N PHE A 299 -10.01 19.83 -5.73
CA PHE A 299 -9.43 19.89 -4.39
C PHE A 299 -8.94 21.32 -4.09
N SER A 300 -9.09 21.74 -2.84
CA SER A 300 -8.48 22.95 -2.28
C SER A 300 -6.95 22.80 -2.17
N SER A 301 -6.23 23.90 -1.93
CA SER A 301 -4.81 23.90 -1.54
C SER A 301 -4.50 22.98 -0.36
N ASP A 302 -5.49 22.75 0.51
CA ASP A 302 -5.42 21.88 1.69
C ASP A 302 -5.71 20.40 1.36
N ASN A 303 -5.89 20.08 0.08
CA ASN A 303 -6.16 18.74 -0.45
C ASN A 303 -7.51 18.14 0.01
N THR A 304 -8.46 18.99 0.40
CA THR A 304 -9.87 18.66 0.67
C THR A 304 -10.70 18.77 -0.60
N LYS A 305 -11.64 17.83 -0.85
CA LYS A 305 -12.58 17.91 -1.98
C LYS A 305 -13.52 19.10 -1.75
N VAL A 306 -13.51 20.06 -2.67
CA VAL A 306 -14.37 21.26 -2.61
C VAL A 306 -15.52 21.21 -3.60
N GLY A 307 -15.44 20.35 -4.62
CA GLY A 307 -16.49 20.19 -5.62
C GLY A 307 -16.13 19.22 -6.72
N GLU A 308 -16.94 19.20 -7.77
CA GLU A 308 -16.73 18.43 -8.99
C GLU A 308 -16.78 19.33 -10.22
N ILE A 309 -15.97 19.03 -11.23
CA ILE A 309 -15.94 19.78 -12.48
C ILE A 309 -17.23 19.52 -13.26
N VAL A 310 -17.99 20.57 -13.53
CA VAL A 310 -19.23 20.51 -14.31
C VAL A 310 -19.08 21.14 -15.69
N GLU A 311 -18.12 22.02 -15.86
CA GLU A 311 -17.86 22.66 -17.15
C GLU A 311 -16.41 23.15 -17.23
N LEU A 312 -15.85 23.11 -18.43
CA LEU A 312 -14.51 23.58 -18.74
C LEU A 312 -14.60 24.43 -20.00
N SER A 313 -14.30 25.72 -19.87
CA SER A 313 -14.18 26.66 -20.98
C SER A 313 -12.74 26.70 -21.46
N ARG A 314 -12.55 26.57 -22.77
CA ARG A 314 -11.25 26.60 -23.43
C ARG A 314 -11.13 27.85 -24.31
N GLY A 315 -9.91 28.37 -24.42
CA GLY A 315 -9.53 29.32 -25.46
C GLY A 315 -9.31 28.61 -26.81
N ALA A 316 -9.08 29.41 -27.85
CA ALA A 316 -8.78 28.92 -29.21
C ALA A 316 -7.43 28.18 -29.33
N ASP A 317 -6.64 28.17 -28.26
CA ASP A 317 -5.29 27.58 -28.15
C ASP A 317 -5.25 26.32 -27.27
N ASP A 318 -6.42 25.69 -27.06
CA ASP A 318 -6.61 24.50 -26.23
C ASP A 318 -6.30 24.68 -24.73
N ARG A 319 -6.05 25.91 -24.30
CA ARG A 319 -5.85 26.24 -22.88
C ARG A 319 -7.20 26.44 -22.21
N VAL A 320 -7.38 25.84 -21.04
CA VAL A 320 -8.55 26.10 -20.20
C VAL A 320 -8.44 27.52 -19.65
N THR A 321 -9.43 28.36 -19.92
CA THR A 321 -9.51 29.74 -19.40
C THR A 321 -10.30 29.77 -18.09
N ASP A 322 -11.40 29.02 -18.07
CA ASP A 322 -12.35 28.99 -16.96
C ASP A 322 -12.81 27.56 -16.70
N LEU A 323 -12.90 27.23 -15.42
CA LEU A 323 -13.44 25.98 -14.92
C LEU A 323 -14.66 26.30 -14.07
N TYR A 324 -15.76 25.62 -14.32
CA TYR A 324 -16.92 25.67 -13.45
C TYR A 324 -16.99 24.37 -12.66
N MET A 325 -17.05 24.52 -11.34
CA MET A 325 -17.23 23.41 -10.42
C MET A 325 -18.53 23.56 -9.65
N ASP A 326 -19.14 22.43 -9.35
CA ASP A 326 -20.27 22.36 -8.44
C ASP A 326 -19.77 21.96 -7.06
N ALA A 327 -19.96 22.83 -6.07
CA ALA A 327 -19.63 22.51 -4.69
C ALA A 327 -20.83 21.81 -4.03
N GLU A 328 -20.57 20.67 -3.41
CA GLU A 328 -21.58 19.95 -2.64
C GLU A 328 -22.04 20.81 -1.46
N THR A 329 -23.25 21.35 -1.57
CA THR A 329 -23.89 22.07 -0.47
C THR A 329 -24.18 21.07 0.65
N SER A 330 -23.84 21.40 1.90
CA SER A 330 -23.98 20.54 3.10
C SER A 330 -25.40 20.07 3.45
N LEU A 331 -26.37 20.34 2.58
CA LEU A 331 -27.79 20.04 2.72
C LEU A 331 -28.35 19.19 1.58
N GLY A 332 -27.55 18.81 0.56
CA GLY A 332 -27.99 17.92 -0.53
C GLY A 332 -29.10 18.49 -1.43
N ILE A 333 -29.35 19.80 -1.40
CA ILE A 333 -30.36 20.48 -2.24
C ILE A 333 -29.67 21.57 -3.03
N GLY A 334 -29.46 21.33 -4.32
CA GLY A 334 -28.94 22.32 -5.27
C GLY A 334 -27.45 22.58 -5.10
N GLY A 335 -26.68 22.19 -6.12
CA GLY A 335 -25.28 22.53 -6.23
C GLY A 335 -25.08 24.02 -6.50
N GLN A 336 -24.12 24.64 -5.81
CA GLN A 336 -23.71 26.03 -6.10
C GLN A 336 -22.53 25.98 -7.06
N ARG A 337 -22.70 26.58 -8.25
CA ARG A 337 -21.67 26.62 -9.28
C ARG A 337 -20.68 27.74 -9.00
N TYR A 338 -19.39 27.41 -8.96
CA TYR A 338 -18.30 28.37 -8.78
C TYR A 338 -17.46 28.44 -10.04
N ARG A 339 -17.11 29.67 -10.45
CA ARG A 339 -16.16 29.93 -11.56
C ARG A 339 -14.75 30.02 -10.99
N VAL A 340 -13.85 29.21 -11.52
CA VAL A 340 -12.43 29.19 -11.18
C VAL A 340 -11.63 29.48 -12.45
N THR A 341 -10.89 30.58 -12.43
CA THR A 341 -10.02 30.97 -13.55
C THR A 341 -8.69 30.22 -13.47
N ALA A 342 -8.02 30.03 -14.61
CA ALA A 342 -6.80 29.22 -14.73
C ALA A 342 -5.64 29.65 -13.81
N ASP A 343 -5.57 30.94 -13.44
CA ASP A 343 -4.58 31.47 -12.49
C ASP A 343 -4.68 30.86 -11.08
N LYS A 344 -5.86 30.31 -10.76
CA LYS A 344 -6.14 29.70 -9.47
C LYS A 344 -5.89 28.20 -9.44
N ILE A 345 -5.43 27.63 -10.55
CA ILE A 345 -5.08 26.21 -10.64
C ILE A 345 -3.63 26.04 -10.22
N ARG A 346 -3.42 25.34 -9.10
CA ARG A 346 -2.08 25.07 -8.56
C ARG A 346 -1.44 23.88 -9.24
N GLU A 347 -2.20 22.81 -9.42
CA GLU A 347 -1.71 21.54 -9.94
C GLU A 347 -2.85 20.78 -10.62
N VAL A 348 -2.55 20.19 -11.78
CA VAL A 348 -3.48 19.35 -12.53
C VAL A 348 -3.02 17.90 -12.34
N LYS A 349 -3.81 17.09 -11.63
CA LYS A 349 -3.55 15.66 -11.43
C LYS A 349 -4.41 14.83 -12.40
N PRO A 350 -4.01 13.58 -12.72
CA PRO A 350 -4.82 12.69 -13.58
C PRO A 350 -6.22 12.41 -13.01
N ASP A 351 -6.37 12.53 -11.68
CA ASP A 351 -7.57 12.19 -10.94
C ASP A 351 -8.37 13.40 -10.44
N GLY A 352 -7.91 14.63 -10.69
CA GLY A 352 -8.58 15.85 -10.24
C GLY A 352 -7.70 17.09 -10.30
N ILE A 353 -8.27 18.26 -9.99
CA ILE A 353 -7.56 19.54 -10.07
C ILE A 353 -7.38 20.10 -8.66
N VAL A 354 -6.18 20.61 -8.35
CA VAL A 354 -5.87 21.24 -7.07
C VAL A 354 -5.78 22.75 -7.27
N LEU A 355 -6.52 23.50 -6.48
CA LEU A 355 -6.54 24.96 -6.51
C LEU A 355 -5.45 25.56 -5.63
N THR A 356 -5.11 26.83 -5.88
CA THR A 356 -4.28 27.65 -4.99
C THR A 356 -5.06 28.20 -3.79
N LEU A 357 -6.39 28.15 -3.85
CA LEU A 357 -7.30 28.64 -2.82
C LEU A 357 -7.59 27.58 -1.74
N SER A 358 -7.75 28.04 -0.50
CA SER A 358 -8.23 27.20 0.61
C SER A 358 -9.72 26.88 0.49
N GLU A 359 -10.23 25.93 1.27
CA GLU A 359 -11.67 25.59 1.27
C GLU A 359 -12.53 26.78 1.70
N ALA A 360 -12.06 27.55 2.67
CA ALA A 360 -12.74 28.74 3.16
C ALA A 360 -12.79 29.83 2.08
N ASP A 361 -11.70 30.03 1.34
CA ASP A 361 -11.64 31.01 0.25
C ASP A 361 -12.52 30.60 -0.95
N VAL A 362 -12.62 29.29 -1.22
CA VAL A 362 -13.53 28.76 -2.24
C VAL A 362 -14.98 29.00 -1.84
N LYS A 363 -15.33 28.77 -0.57
CA LYS A 363 -16.68 29.00 -0.05
C LYS A 363 -17.05 30.48 0.11
N ALA A 364 -16.04 31.33 0.30
CA ALA A 364 -16.20 32.80 0.35
C ALA A 364 -16.28 33.42 -1.05
N MET A 365 -16.03 32.64 -2.10
CA MET A 365 -16.15 33.08 -3.48
C MET A 365 -17.61 33.31 -3.83
N ALA A 366 -17.88 34.36 -4.62
CA ALA A 366 -19.22 34.58 -5.12
C ALA A 366 -19.62 33.41 -6.05
N PRO A 367 -20.81 32.79 -5.87
CA PRO A 367 -21.29 31.79 -6.82
C PRO A 367 -21.37 32.43 -8.20
N ALA A 368 -21.06 31.65 -9.23
CA ALA A 368 -21.22 32.08 -10.60
C ALA A 368 -22.71 32.42 -10.80
N ALA A 369 -23.02 33.68 -11.06
CA ALA A 369 -24.38 34.07 -11.40
C ALA A 369 -24.86 33.23 -12.58
N ASP A 370 -26.08 32.69 -12.50
CA ASP A 370 -26.75 31.94 -13.57
C ASP A 370 -26.65 32.74 -14.88
N GLN A 371 -25.65 32.42 -15.71
CA GLN A 371 -25.63 32.85 -17.10
C GLN A 371 -26.37 31.77 -17.89
N PRO A 372 -27.45 32.12 -18.61
CA PRO A 372 -28.22 31.17 -19.38
C PRO A 372 -27.32 30.51 -20.42
N ALA A 373 -27.54 29.20 -20.62
CA ALA A 373 -26.91 28.37 -21.64
C ALA A 373 -26.70 29.17 -22.93
N SER A 374 -25.43 29.39 -23.29
CA SER A 374 -25.08 30.05 -24.54
C SER A 374 -25.64 29.21 -25.69
N GLN A 375 -26.54 29.83 -26.47
CA GLN A 375 -27.08 29.28 -27.70
C GLN A 375 -25.97 28.77 -28.62
N PRO A 376 -26.18 27.65 -29.33
CA PRO A 376 -25.31 27.31 -30.45
C PRO A 376 -25.40 28.43 -31.49
N SER A 377 -24.29 29.08 -31.77
CA SER A 377 -24.20 30.06 -32.86
C SER A 377 -24.39 29.34 -34.22
N PRO A 378 -25.05 29.99 -35.20
CA PRO A 378 -25.44 29.38 -36.47
C PRO A 378 -24.27 29.02 -37.40
#